data_AF-A0A554IAX2-F1
#
_entry.id   AF-A0A554IAX2-F1
#
_cell.length_a   1.000
_cell.length_b   1.000
_cell.length_c   1.000
_cell.angle_alpha   90.00
_cell.angle_beta   90.00
_cell.angle_gamma   90.00
#
_symmetry.space_group_name_H-M   'P 1'
#
loop_
_entity.id
_entity.type
_entity.pdbx_description
1 polymer ?
#
loop_
_entity_poly.entity_id
_entity_poly.type
_entity_poly.pdbx_seq_one_letter_code
_entity_poly.pdbx_strand_id
1 'polypeptide(L)'
;MKKKDDFITKKYFDESLSEHSKVILEAVNAGFESVQEQFAENKADHKRLEDKMDKSWKSIDKYVKAQEEFRQEFTIMKEEMKQVKQVLKEKLGVEIRAV
;
A
#
# COMPACT_ATOMS: atom_id res chain seq x y z
N MET A 1 -48.62 32.20 -43.57
CA MET A 1 -47.36 31.51 -43.88
C MET A 1 -47.51 30.05 -43.46
N LYS A 2 -47.59 29.10 -44.40
CA LYS A 2 -47.65 27.67 -44.09
C LYS A 2 -46.22 27.21 -43.74
N LYS A 3 -46.02 26.60 -42.56
CA LYS A 3 -44.78 25.89 -42.24
C LYS A 3 -44.59 24.81 -43.32
N LYS A 4 -43.45 24.83 -44.02
CA LYS A 4 -43.04 23.70 -44.86
C LYS A 4 -42.61 22.61 -43.89
N ASP A 5 -43.32 21.49 -43.92
CA ASP A 5 -42.87 20.29 -43.20
C ASP A 5 -41.73 19.68 -44.02
N ASP A 6 -40.52 19.73 -43.48
CA ASP A 6 -39.33 19.09 -44.07
C ASP A 6 -39.40 17.58 -43.79
N PHE A 7 -39.78 16.81 -44.82
CA PHE A 7 -39.87 15.35 -44.72
C PHE A 7 -38.49 14.70 -44.87
N ILE A 8 -38.12 13.84 -43.92
CA ILE A 8 -36.89 13.05 -43.96
C ILE A 8 -37.12 11.76 -44.75
N THR A 9 -36.19 11.41 -45.65
CA THR A 9 -36.25 10.14 -46.38
C THR A 9 -35.74 8.98 -45.53
N LYS A 10 -36.30 7.78 -45.71
CA LYS A 10 -35.83 6.56 -45.02
C LYS A 10 -34.34 6.32 -45.22
N LYS A 11 -33.84 6.52 -46.45
CA LYS A 11 -32.42 6.36 -46.78
C LYS A 11 -31.54 7.30 -45.96
N TYR A 12 -31.89 8.59 -45.89
CA TYR A 12 -31.16 9.57 -45.06
C TYR A 12 -31.20 9.20 -43.58
N PHE A 13 -32.35 8.72 -43.09
CA PHE A 13 -32.49 8.29 -41.70
C PHE A 13 -31.62 7.08 -41.38
N ASP A 14 -31.60 6.07 -42.27
CA ASP A 14 -30.78 4.86 -42.10
C ASP A 14 -29.27 5.18 -42.16
N GLU A 15 -28.84 6.08 -43.06
CA GLU A 15 -27.45 6.55 -43.13
C GLU A 15 -27.05 7.31 -41.85
N SER A 16 -27.87 8.26 -41.39
CA SER A 16 -27.60 9.01 -40.16
C SER A 16 -27.57 8.11 -38.92
N LEU A 17 -28.46 7.13 -38.82
CA LEU A 17 -28.42 6.13 -37.74
C LEU A 17 -27.16 5.26 -37.80
N SER A 18 -26.72 4.86 -39.00
CA SER A 18 -25.50 4.08 -39.17
C SER A 18 -24.26 4.87 -38.71
N GLU A 19 -24.18 6.15 -39.08
CA GLU A 19 -23.09 7.04 -38.64
C GLU A 19 -23.08 7.24 -37.13
N HIS A 20 -24.23 7.56 -36.53
CA HIS A 20 -24.33 7.68 -35.07
C HIS A 20 -23.97 6.38 -34.36
N SER A 21 -24.38 5.22 -34.89
CA SER A 21 -24.03 3.92 -34.31
C SER A 21 -22.53 3.68 -34.31
N LYS A 22 -21.81 4.08 -35.38
CA LYS A 22 -20.34 4.01 -35.44
C LYS A 22 -19.69 4.91 -34.40
N VAL A 23 -20.13 6.16 -34.29
CA VAL A 23 -19.60 7.12 -33.30
C VAL A 23 -19.80 6.61 -31.88
N ILE A 24 -20.98 6.03 -31.59
CA ILE A 24 -21.26 5.41 -30.28
C ILE A 24 -20.33 4.24 -30.02
N LEU A 25 -20.14 3.34 -30.99
CA LEU A 25 -19.24 2.18 -30.83
C LEU A 25 -17.79 2.62 -30.61
N GLU A 26 -17.32 3.62 -31.33
CA GLU A 26 -15.97 4.18 -31.15
C GLU A 26 -15.79 4.79 -29.75
N ALA A 27 -16.77 5.58 -29.29
CA ALA A 27 -16.73 6.17 -27.94
C ALA A 27 -16.77 5.11 -26.84
N VAL A 28 -17.60 4.06 -27.02
CA VAL A 28 -17.68 2.94 -26.08
C VAL A 28 -16.37 2.15 -26.06
N ASN A 29 -15.76 1.87 -27.22
CA ASN A 29 -14.48 1.18 -27.30
C ASN A 29 -13.37 1.97 -26.60
N ALA A 30 -13.26 3.28 -26.85
CA ALA A 30 -12.29 4.14 -26.17
C ALA A 30 -12.50 4.15 -24.64
N GLY A 31 -13.76 4.15 -24.20
CA GLY A 31 -14.10 4.01 -22.78
C GLY A 31 -13.65 2.67 -22.19
N PHE A 32 -13.87 1.57 -22.89
CA PHE A 32 -13.41 0.24 -22.46
C PHE A 32 -11.90 0.12 -22.41
N GLU A 33 -11.18 0.67 -23.39
CA GLU A 33 -9.71 0.68 -23.41
C GLU A 33 -9.16 1.45 -22.21
N SER A 34 -9.70 2.64 -21.92
CA SER A 34 -9.30 3.44 -20.76
C SER A 34 -9.57 2.73 -19.44
N VAL A 35 -10.74 2.08 -19.30
CA VAL A 35 -11.08 1.28 -18.11
C VAL A 35 -10.12 0.10 -17.96
N GLN A 36 -9.78 -0.59 -19.06
CA GLN A 36 -8.86 -1.72 -19.04
C GLN A 36 -7.45 -1.30 -18.60
N GLU A 37 -6.97 -0.14 -19.07
CA GLU A 37 -5.70 0.45 -18.66
C GLU A 37 -5.71 0.77 -17.16
N GLN A 38 -6.75 1.44 -16.66
CA GLN A 38 -6.90 1.73 -15.23
C GLN A 38 -6.95 0.46 -14.37
N PHE A 39 -7.59 -0.61 -14.84
CA PHE A 39 -7.59 -1.90 -14.13
C PHE A 39 -6.20 -2.53 -14.09
N ALA A 40 -5.43 -2.43 -15.18
CA ALA A 40 -4.06 -2.95 -15.23
C ALA A 40 -3.15 -2.17 -14.27
N GLU A 41 -3.24 -0.84 -14.26
CA GLU A 41 -2.51 0.01 -13.34
C GLU A 41 -2.89 -0.26 -11.87
N ASN A 42 -4.19 -0.31 -11.57
CA ASN A 42 -4.68 -0.62 -10.22
C ASN A 42 -4.21 -1.99 -9.73
N LYS A 43 -4.16 -2.99 -10.61
CA LYS A 43 -3.64 -4.33 -10.26
C LYS A 43 -2.15 -4.29 -9.95
N ALA A 44 -1.36 -3.52 -10.70
CA ALA A 44 0.05 -3.34 -10.45
C ALA A 44 0.30 -2.59 -9.13
N ASP A 45 -0.48 -1.55 -8.86
CA ASP A 45 -0.42 -0.78 -7.62
C ASP A 45 -0.82 -1.61 -6.40
N HIS A 46 -1.85 -2.44 -6.52
CA HIS A 46 -2.26 -3.34 -5.46
C HIS A 46 -1.14 -4.34 -5.10
N LYS A 47 -0.51 -4.94 -6.11
CA LYS A 47 0.64 -5.84 -5.90
C LYS A 47 1.81 -5.12 -5.25
N ARG A 48 2.11 -3.89 -5.68
CA ARG A 48 3.19 -3.07 -5.09
C ARG A 48 2.88 -2.70 -3.64
N LEU A 49 1.62 -2.47 -3.31
CA LEU A 49 1.19 -2.19 -1.94
C LEU A 49 1.33 -3.42 -1.06
N GLU A 50 0.89 -4.59 -1.53
CA GLU A 50 1.05 -5.88 -0.84
C GLU A 50 2.53 -6.17 -0.53
N ASP A 51 3.41 -6.01 -1.51
CA ASP A 51 4.86 -6.18 -1.33
C ASP A 51 5.45 -5.22 -0.27
N LYS A 52 4.97 -3.97 -0.22
CA LYS A 52 5.39 -2.98 0.78
C LYS A 52 4.86 -3.33 2.18
N MET A 53 3.63 -3.81 2.28
CA MET A 53 3.03 -4.26 3.54
C MET A 53 3.80 -5.45 4.11
N ASP A 54 4.13 -6.43 3.27
CA ASP A 54 4.92 -7.60 3.66
C ASP A 54 6.31 -7.24 4.18
N LYS A 55 7.00 -6.32 3.49
CA LYS A 55 8.30 -5.81 3.95
C LYS A 55 8.18 -5.07 5.28
N SER A 56 7.14 -4.24 5.42
CA SER A 56 6.90 -3.48 6.66
C SER A 56 6.61 -4.41 7.83
N TRP A 57 5.77 -5.43 7.63
CA TRP A 57 5.48 -6.45 8.64
C TRP A 57 6.73 -7.20 9.07
N LYS A 58 7.56 -7.65 8.13
CA LYS A 58 8.84 -8.31 8.43
C LYS A 58 9.81 -7.42 9.20
N SER A 59 9.86 -6.13 8.90
CA SER A 59 10.69 -5.18 9.66
C SER A 59 10.18 -4.99 11.09
N ILE A 60 8.85 -4.90 11.28
CA ILE A 60 8.24 -4.80 12.61
C ILE A 60 8.53 -6.07 13.43
N ASP A 61 8.34 -7.26 12.84
CA ASP A 61 8.63 -8.54 13.51
C ASP A 61 10.10 -8.62 13.96
N LYS A 62 11.04 -8.23 13.10
CA LYS A 62 12.47 -8.18 13.45
C LYS A 62 12.75 -7.18 14.57
N TYR A 63 12.12 -6.01 14.54
CA TYR A 63 12.30 -5.00 15.57
C TYR A 63 11.79 -5.49 16.93
N VAL A 64 10.62 -6.13 16.97
CA VAL A 64 10.05 -6.71 18.19
C VAL A 64 10.96 -7.80 18.75
N LYS A 65 11.50 -8.68 17.89
CA LYS A 65 12.45 -9.71 18.31
C LYS A 65 13.73 -9.11 18.91
N ALA A 66 14.33 -8.13 18.23
CA ALA A 66 15.52 -7.44 18.73
C ALA A 66 15.25 -6.74 20.08
N GLN A 67 14.05 -6.19 20.28
CA GLN A 67 13.68 -5.57 21.55
C GLN A 67 13.56 -6.59 22.69
N GLU A 68 13.01 -7.78 22.41
CA GLU A 68 12.92 -8.85 23.41
C GLU A 68 14.30 -9.46 23.72
N GLU A 69 15.15 -9.66 22.72
CA GLU A 69 16.56 -10.06 22.91
C GLU A 69 17.30 -9.05 23.79
N PHE A 70 17.19 -7.75 23.47
CA PHE A 70 17.79 -6.69 24.28
C PHE A 70 17.29 -6.70 25.72
N ARG A 71 15.99 -6.93 25.94
CA ARG A 71 15.42 -7.02 27.29
C ARG A 71 15.99 -8.19 28.09
N GLN A 72 16.22 -9.33 27.44
CA GLN A 72 16.84 -10.50 28.06
C GLN A 72 18.30 -10.22 28.42
N GLU A 73 19.09 -9.72 27.48
CA GLU A 73 20.49 -9.34 27.71
C GLU A 73 20.62 -8.29 28.82
N PHE A 74 19.75 -7.27 28.82
CA PHE A 74 19.73 -6.25 29.86
C PHE A 74 19.39 -6.82 31.25
N THR A 75 18.57 -7.86 31.31
CA THR A 75 18.26 -8.55 32.56
C THR A 75 19.46 -9.34 33.07
N ILE A 76 20.15 -10.06 32.20
CA ILE A 76 21.39 -10.78 32.53
C ILE A 76 22.45 -9.79 33.03
N MET A 77 22.68 -8.71 32.30
CA MET A 77 23.65 -7.67 32.67
C MET A 77 23.33 -7.04 34.03
N LYS A 78 22.04 -6.85 34.36
CA LYS A 78 21.65 -6.36 35.69
C LYS A 78 22.01 -7.33 36.80
N GLU A 79 21.84 -8.63 36.60
CA GLU A 79 22.21 -9.64 37.59
C GLU A 79 23.73 -9.78 37.72
N GLU A 80 24.48 -9.80 36.61
CA GLU A 80 25.94 -9.80 36.63
C GLU A 80 26.50 -8.55 37.33
N MET A 81 25.92 -7.38 37.06
CA MET A 81 26.31 -6.14 37.71
C MET A 81 26.05 -6.18 39.22
N LYS A 82 24.97 -6.82 39.69
CA LYS A 82 24.75 -7.02 41.13
C LYS A 82 25.86 -7.86 41.75
N GLN A 83 26.26 -8.96 41.10
CA GLN A 83 27.35 -9.81 41.57
C GLN A 83 28.67 -9.04 41.63
N VAL A 84 29.00 -8.27 40.60
CA VAL A 84 30.20 -7.41 40.58
C VAL A 84 30.18 -6.41 41.74
N LYS A 85 29.05 -5.70 41.93
CA LYS A 85 28.89 -4.77 43.06
C LYS A 85 29.07 -5.45 44.41
N GLN A 86 28.56 -6.66 44.57
CA GLN A 86 28.72 -7.45 45.78
C GLN A 86 30.19 -7.80 46.03
N VAL A 87 30.90 -8.32 45.02
CA VAL A 87 32.33 -8.66 45.14
C VAL A 87 33.18 -7.44 45.46
N LEU A 88 32.90 -6.29 44.86
CA LEU A 88 33.62 -5.04 45.14
C LEU A 88 33.38 -4.56 46.59
N LYS A 89 32.14 -4.69 47.08
CA LYS A 89 31.81 -4.36 48.47
C LYS A 89 32.52 -5.32 49.44
N GLU A 90 32.48 -6.62 49.18
CA GLU A 90 33.06 -7.65 50.05
C GLU A 90 34.58 -7.61 50.08
N LYS A 91 35.24 -7.41 48.92
CA LYS A 91 36.70 -7.48 48.82
C LYS A 91 37.41 -6.15 48.99
N LEU A 92 36.79 -5.07 48.52
CA LEU A 92 37.44 -3.74 48.47
C LEU A 92 36.75 -2.70 49.36
N GLY A 93 35.59 -3.03 49.97
CA GLY A 93 34.83 -2.10 50.81
C GLY A 93 34.20 -0.94 50.04
N VAL A 94 34.15 -1.00 48.70
CA VAL A 94 33.65 0.08 47.83
C VAL A 94 32.17 -0.16 47.50
N GLU A 95 31.31 0.84 47.71
CA GLU A 95 29.90 0.82 47.26
C GLU A 95 29.71 1.62 45.98
N ILE A 96 29.27 0.95 44.89
CA ILE A 96 28.91 1.60 43.64
C ILE A 96 27.41 1.94 43.64
N ARG A 97 27.10 3.24 43.60
CA ARG A 97 25.74 3.78 43.45
C ARG A 97 25.52 4.22 42.00
N ALA A 98 24.30 4.05 41.50
CA ALA A 98 23.92 4.67 40.23
C ALA A 98 23.80 6.19 40.46
N VAL A 99 24.35 6.98 39.53
CA VAL A 99 24.15 8.44 39.49
C VAL A 99 22.84 8.73 38.79
#